data_AF-A0A7S4FL56-F1
#
_entry.id   AF-A0A7S4FL56-F1
#
_cell.length_a   1.000
_cell.length_b   1.000
_cell.length_c   1.000
_cell.angle_alpha   90.00
_cell.angle_beta   90.00
_cell.angle_gamma   90.00
#
_symmetry.space_group_name_H-M   'P 1'
#
loop_
_entity.id
_entity.type
_entity.pdbx_description
1 polymer ?
#
loop_
_entity_poly.entity_id
_entity_poly.type
_entity_poly.pdbx_seq_one_letter_code
_entity_poly.pdbx_strand_id
1 'polypeptide(L)'
;LQKVRNTSMTITPLSAHAAFVKNATGPSAGRERLEVMQRMAVDPDVNAFLAAIQQDHPQGVALFSWLPFLNHSCAPNAIASVTLDSTMCISVHRDIGPGDQVFISYIGAGNLEDVVGRRRMLRHNWGFECACPRCAAGAGGAEPRP
;
A
#
# COMPACT_ATOMS: atom_id res chain seq x y z
N LEU A 1 11.43 -14.04 -19.97
CA LEU A 1 11.42 -13.18 -18.75
C LEU A 1 10.37 -13.73 -17.81
N GLN A 2 10.77 -14.15 -16.61
CA GLN A 2 9.92 -14.91 -15.69
C GLN A 2 8.92 -13.97 -15.00
N LYS A 3 7.62 -14.22 -15.19
CA LYS A 3 6.56 -13.55 -14.43
C LYS A 3 6.43 -14.22 -13.06
N VAL A 4 6.21 -13.44 -12.01
CA VAL A 4 5.96 -13.96 -10.66
C VAL A 4 4.47 -13.96 -10.37
N ARG A 5 3.99 -15.03 -9.73
CA ARG A 5 2.59 -15.22 -9.30
C ARG A 5 2.59 -15.98 -7.98
N ASN A 6 1.61 -15.71 -7.12
CA ASN A 6 1.45 -16.39 -5.82
C ASN A 6 2.71 -16.31 -4.96
N THR A 7 3.44 -15.20 -5.08
CA THR A 7 4.66 -14.92 -4.32
C THR A 7 4.36 -13.87 -3.27
N SER A 8 4.93 -14.04 -2.09
CA SER A 8 4.78 -13.11 -0.98
C SER A 8 6.14 -12.53 -0.60
N MET A 9 6.17 -11.23 -0.31
CA MET A 9 7.32 -10.53 0.28
C MET A 9 6.94 -10.07 1.69
N THR A 10 7.84 -10.26 2.65
CA THR A 10 7.67 -9.78 4.01
C THR A 10 8.49 -8.51 4.25
N ILE A 11 7.89 -7.56 4.98
CA ILE A 11 8.49 -6.28 5.35
C ILE A 11 8.23 -6.09 6.84
N THR A 12 9.29 -6.00 7.64
CA THR A 12 9.16 -5.71 9.07
C THR A 12 8.95 -4.20 9.30
N PRO A 13 8.20 -3.81 10.35
CA PRO A 13 7.89 -2.41 10.62
C PRO A 13 9.17 -1.64 10.97
N LEU A 14 9.13 -0.31 10.78
CA LEU A 14 10.30 0.53 11.00
C LEU A 14 10.79 0.48 12.46
N SER A 15 9.87 0.31 13.41
CA SER A 15 10.16 0.11 14.84
C SER A 15 11.00 -1.15 15.10
N ALA A 16 10.75 -2.24 14.36
CA ALA A 16 11.57 -3.46 14.41
C ALA A 16 12.90 -3.29 13.66
N HIS A 17 12.93 -2.46 12.62
CA HIS A 17 14.17 -2.12 11.88
C HIS A 17 15.18 -1.31 12.72
N ALA A 18 14.76 -0.55 13.74
CA ALA A 18 15.71 0.16 14.62
C ALA A 18 16.70 -0.80 15.32
N ALA A 19 16.33 -2.07 15.52
CA ALA A 19 17.24 -3.12 15.97
C ALA A 19 18.16 -3.65 14.83
N PHE A 20 17.71 -3.62 13.58
CA PHE A 20 18.43 -4.14 12.39
C PHE A 20 19.41 -3.12 11.77
N VAL A 21 19.15 -1.81 11.87
CA VAL A 21 20.04 -0.74 11.38
C VAL A 21 21.43 -0.79 12.06
N LYS A 22 21.53 -1.39 13.25
CA LYS A 22 22.82 -1.60 13.93
C LYS A 22 23.78 -2.53 13.18
N ASN A 23 23.32 -3.33 12.21
CA ASN A 23 24.13 -4.33 11.50
C ASN A 23 24.39 -4.03 10.01
N ALA A 24 23.96 -2.89 9.47
CA ALA A 24 24.23 -2.54 8.07
C ALA A 24 25.55 -1.75 7.94
N THR A 25 26.67 -2.46 7.86
CA THR A 25 28.01 -1.90 7.61
C THR A 25 28.15 -1.45 6.14
N GLY A 26 27.76 -0.21 5.84
CA GLY A 26 28.02 0.42 4.54
C GLY A 26 27.57 1.89 4.47
N PRO A 27 28.48 2.87 4.34
CA PRO A 27 28.18 4.29 4.58
C PRO A 27 27.29 4.99 3.53
N SER A 28 27.09 4.43 2.33
CA SER A 28 26.27 5.06 1.26
C SER A 28 24.83 4.56 1.21
N ALA A 29 24.59 3.25 1.34
CA ALA A 29 23.26 2.65 1.21
C ALA A 29 22.34 2.87 2.44
N GLY A 30 22.90 3.33 3.56
CA GLY A 30 22.15 3.69 4.77
C GLY A 30 21.55 5.09 4.74
N ARG A 31 22.21 6.06 4.06
CA ARG A 31 21.75 7.46 4.00
C ARG A 31 20.55 7.65 3.08
N GLU A 32 20.58 7.10 1.87
CA GLU A 32 19.44 7.20 0.93
C GLU A 32 18.16 6.57 1.49
N ARG A 33 18.28 5.41 2.16
CA ARG A 33 17.15 4.74 2.81
C ARG A 33 16.62 5.53 4.00
N LEU A 34 17.50 6.14 4.80
CA LEU A 34 17.11 6.98 5.93
C LEU A 34 16.41 8.26 5.48
N GLU A 35 16.86 8.89 4.39
CA GLU A 35 16.22 10.09 3.84
C GLU A 35 14.82 9.80 3.29
N VAL A 36 14.64 8.67 2.58
CA VAL A 36 13.32 8.19 2.16
C VAL A 36 12.43 7.91 3.37
N MET A 37 12.95 7.22 4.39
CA MET A 37 12.21 6.94 5.62
C MET A 37 11.82 8.22 6.37
N GLN A 38 12.72 9.21 6.44
CA GLN A 38 12.46 10.52 7.05
C GLN A 38 11.38 11.28 6.28
N ARG A 39 11.38 11.21 4.93
CA ARG A 39 10.32 11.79 4.09
C ARG A 39 8.99 11.09 4.25
N MET A 40 8.97 9.76 4.41
CA MET A 40 7.75 9.02 4.69
C MET A 40 7.14 9.36 6.06
N ALA A 41 7.98 9.70 7.04
CA ALA A 41 7.54 10.18 8.35
C ALA A 41 7.02 11.63 8.34
N VAL A 42 7.18 12.38 7.22
CA VAL A 42 6.73 13.79 7.13
C VAL A 42 5.21 13.90 7.23
N ASP A 43 4.48 12.94 6.70
CA ASP A 43 3.02 12.91 6.79
C ASP A 43 2.55 11.47 7.11
N PRO A 44 2.42 11.13 8.41
CA PRO A 44 1.93 9.83 8.80
C PRO A 44 0.47 9.61 8.41
N ASP A 45 -0.33 10.66 8.19
CA ASP A 45 -1.75 10.51 7.87
C ASP A 45 -1.96 9.90 6.48
N VAL A 46 -1.04 10.16 5.55
CA VAL A 46 -1.07 9.59 4.19
C VAL A 46 -0.24 8.31 4.02
N ASN A 47 0.78 8.12 4.87
CA ASN A 47 1.77 7.04 4.72
C ASN A 47 1.63 5.91 5.75
N ALA A 48 0.86 6.13 6.81
CA ALA A 48 0.69 5.10 7.83
C ALA A 48 -0.32 4.05 7.41
N PHE A 49 -0.07 2.82 7.85
CA PHE A 49 -1.00 1.73 7.67
C PHE A 49 -1.64 1.40 9.01
N LEU A 50 -2.98 1.32 9.00
CA LEU A 50 -3.73 0.85 10.15
C LEU A 50 -3.53 -0.66 10.27
N ALA A 51 -2.80 -1.11 11.29
CA ALA A 51 -2.63 -2.53 11.56
C ALA A 51 -3.80 -3.02 12.41
N ALA A 52 -4.81 -3.62 11.76
CA ALA A 52 -5.79 -4.46 12.44
C ALA A 52 -5.16 -5.83 12.70
N ILE A 53 -4.46 -5.98 13.83
CA ILE A 53 -4.11 -7.30 14.36
C ILE A 53 -5.44 -8.00 14.69
N GLN A 54 -5.60 -9.30 14.37
CA GLN A 54 -6.84 -10.11 14.47
C GLN A 54 -7.57 -10.13 15.83
N GLN A 55 -7.97 -8.98 16.30
CA GLN A 55 -8.89 -8.70 17.39
C GLN A 55 -9.80 -7.62 16.79
N ASP A 56 -11.10 -7.64 17.11
CA ASP A 56 -12.15 -6.80 16.53
C ASP A 56 -11.92 -5.26 16.61
N HIS A 57 -10.75 -4.83 17.08
CA HIS A 57 -10.35 -3.45 17.27
C HIS A 57 -8.91 -3.19 16.77
N PRO A 58 -8.67 -2.10 16.01
CA PRO A 58 -7.32 -1.69 15.62
C PRO A 58 -6.50 -1.35 16.86
N GLN A 59 -5.39 -2.05 17.07
CA GLN A 59 -4.54 -1.93 18.26
C GLN A 59 -3.44 -0.87 18.11
N GLY A 60 -3.25 -0.33 16.90
CA GLY A 60 -2.25 0.70 16.66
C GLY A 60 -2.01 1.00 15.18
N VAL A 61 -1.09 1.94 14.98
CA VAL A 61 -0.64 2.40 13.67
C VAL A 61 0.80 1.94 13.46
N ALA A 62 1.11 1.41 12.28
CA ALA A 62 2.46 0.95 11.93
C ALA A 62 2.99 1.65 10.68
N LEU A 63 4.29 1.97 10.71
CA LEU A 63 5.02 2.52 9.58
C LEU A 63 5.90 1.43 8.95
N PHE A 64 5.73 1.22 7.65
CA PHE A 64 6.51 0.27 6.86
C PHE A 64 7.24 1.03 5.76
N SER A 65 8.57 0.91 5.72
CA SER A 65 9.44 1.71 4.85
C SER A 65 9.25 1.51 3.36
N TRP A 66 8.59 0.43 2.94
CA TRP A 66 8.32 0.14 1.53
C TRP A 66 6.88 0.41 1.12
N LEU A 67 5.96 0.52 2.08
CA LEU A 67 4.53 0.57 1.78
C LEU A 67 4.11 1.87 1.07
N PRO A 68 4.66 3.05 1.39
CA PRO A 68 4.31 4.27 0.66
C PRO A 68 4.76 4.31 -0.80
N PHE A 69 5.55 3.33 -1.27
CA PHE A 69 5.86 3.18 -2.70
C PHE A 69 4.79 2.39 -3.48
N LEU A 70 3.86 1.73 -2.79
CA LEU A 70 2.80 0.94 -3.42
C LEU A 70 1.58 1.82 -3.67
N ASN A 71 1.28 2.06 -4.94
CA ASN A 71 0.15 2.87 -5.35
C ASN A 71 -1.19 2.14 -5.20
N HIS A 72 -2.26 2.93 -5.16
CA HIS A 72 -3.62 2.41 -5.10
C HIS A 72 -4.14 1.90 -6.45
N SER A 73 -4.87 0.79 -6.44
CA SER A 73 -5.86 0.44 -7.46
C SER A 73 -7.10 -0.19 -6.82
N CYS A 74 -8.30 0.16 -7.28
CA CYS A 74 -9.54 -0.51 -6.86
C CYS A 74 -9.67 -1.93 -7.45
N ALA A 75 -8.79 -2.29 -8.40
CA ALA A 75 -8.57 -3.63 -8.91
C ALA A 75 -7.07 -3.97 -8.75
N PRO A 76 -6.60 -4.15 -7.49
CA PRO A 76 -5.19 -4.32 -7.19
C PRO A 76 -4.63 -5.60 -7.82
N ASN A 77 -3.31 -5.75 -7.86
CA ASN A 77 -2.62 -6.98 -8.24
C ASN A 77 -1.91 -7.67 -7.04
N ALA A 78 -1.87 -6.99 -5.89
CA ALA A 78 -1.36 -7.51 -4.63
C ALA A 78 -2.28 -7.20 -3.44
N ILE A 79 -2.18 -8.03 -2.40
CA ILE A 79 -2.83 -7.85 -1.11
C ILE A 79 -1.75 -7.52 -0.07
N ALA A 80 -2.00 -6.47 0.72
CA ALA A 80 -1.22 -6.15 1.91
C ALA A 80 -1.94 -6.72 3.14
N SER A 81 -1.23 -7.50 3.96
CA SER A 81 -1.73 -8.03 5.23
C SER A 81 -0.67 -7.89 6.31
N VAL A 82 -1.08 -7.82 7.58
CA VAL A 82 -0.17 -7.80 8.72
C VAL A 82 -0.33 -9.12 9.48
N THR A 83 0.76 -9.81 9.73
CA THR A 83 0.79 -11.03 10.53
C THR A 83 0.76 -10.72 12.03
N LEU A 84 0.55 -11.75 12.86
CA LEU A 84 0.46 -11.60 14.32
C LEU A 84 1.75 -11.04 14.95
N ASP A 85 2.91 -11.32 14.36
CA ASP A 85 4.22 -10.79 14.74
C ASP A 85 4.48 -9.37 14.19
N SER A 86 3.43 -8.67 13.74
CA SER A 86 3.50 -7.32 13.17
C SER A 86 4.32 -7.21 11.87
N THR A 87 4.51 -8.31 11.16
CA THR A 87 5.20 -8.32 9.86
C THR A 87 4.20 -8.02 8.74
N MET A 88 4.51 -7.03 7.89
CA MET A 88 3.72 -6.76 6.68
C MET A 88 4.04 -7.81 5.62
N CYS A 89 3.02 -8.37 5.01
CA CYS A 89 3.11 -9.33 3.92
C CYS A 89 2.41 -8.75 2.69
N ILE A 90 3.15 -8.65 1.58
CA ILE A 90 2.61 -8.27 0.27
C ILE A 90 2.54 -9.53 -0.58
N SER A 91 1.34 -9.96 -0.92
CA SER A 91 1.11 -11.19 -1.69
C SER A 91 0.51 -10.87 -3.05
N VAL A 92 1.19 -11.26 -4.13
CA VAL A 92 0.70 -11.04 -5.50
C VAL A 92 -0.24 -12.16 -5.92
N HIS A 93 -1.40 -11.81 -6.45
CA HIS A 93 -2.41 -12.78 -6.89
C HIS A 93 -2.69 -12.72 -8.41
N ARG A 94 -1.98 -11.85 -9.11
CA ARG A 94 -1.93 -11.74 -10.58
C ARG A 94 -0.49 -11.84 -11.03
N ASP A 95 -0.27 -12.21 -12.28
CA ASP A 95 1.07 -12.26 -12.84
C ASP A 95 1.65 -10.84 -12.92
N ILE A 96 2.89 -10.67 -12.43
CA ILE A 96 3.64 -9.41 -12.50
C ILE A 96 4.97 -9.69 -13.20
N GLY A 97 5.28 -8.92 -14.25
CA GLY A 97 6.55 -8.95 -14.96
C GLY A 97 7.51 -7.84 -14.53
N PRO A 98 8.77 -7.88 -14.99
CA PRO A 98 9.71 -6.77 -14.77
C PRO A 98 9.18 -5.46 -15.34
N GLY A 99 9.19 -4.40 -14.51
CA GLY A 99 8.69 -3.07 -14.87
C GLY A 99 7.19 -2.85 -14.61
N ASP A 100 6.43 -3.90 -14.30
CA ASP A 100 5.03 -3.76 -13.92
C ASP A 100 4.92 -3.14 -12.52
N GLN A 101 3.97 -2.23 -12.35
CA GLN A 101 3.70 -1.63 -11.06
C GLN A 101 2.90 -2.59 -10.16
N VAL A 102 3.29 -2.66 -8.89
CA VAL A 102 2.52 -3.35 -7.85
C VAL A 102 1.51 -2.37 -7.24
N PHE A 103 0.24 -2.78 -7.20
CA PHE A 103 -0.86 -2.00 -6.66
C PHE A 103 -1.57 -2.74 -5.52
N ILE A 104 -1.90 -2.00 -4.47
CA ILE A 104 -2.72 -2.46 -3.34
C ILE A 104 -4.02 -1.65 -3.26
N SER A 105 -5.00 -2.08 -2.46
CA SER A 105 -6.21 -1.28 -2.18
C SER A 105 -6.09 -0.55 -0.85
N TYR A 106 -6.12 0.78 -0.84
CA TYR A 106 -6.09 1.60 0.38
C TYR A 106 -7.44 1.57 1.11
N ILE A 107 -8.51 1.34 0.37
CA ILE A 107 -9.89 1.33 0.88
C ILE A 107 -10.44 -0.09 1.09
N GLY A 108 -9.56 -1.09 1.06
CA GLY A 108 -9.91 -2.51 1.12
C GLY A 108 -10.36 -3.08 -0.23
N ALA A 109 -10.00 -4.34 -0.52
CA ALA A 109 -10.37 -5.00 -1.77
C ALA A 109 -11.88 -5.33 -1.86
N GLY A 110 -12.53 -5.53 -0.70
CA GLY A 110 -13.97 -5.81 -0.57
C GLY A 110 -14.86 -4.57 -0.54
N ASN A 111 -14.33 -3.38 -0.80
CA ASN A 111 -15.12 -2.15 -0.81
C ASN A 111 -16.21 -2.21 -1.90
N LEU A 112 -17.48 -2.06 -1.49
CA LEU A 112 -18.67 -2.16 -2.32
C LEU A 112 -19.18 -0.80 -2.83
N GLU A 113 -18.54 0.31 -2.46
CA GLU A 113 -18.90 1.65 -2.93
C GLU A 113 -18.82 1.72 -4.46
N ASP A 114 -19.65 2.59 -5.04
CA ASP A 114 -19.61 2.90 -6.47
C ASP A 114 -18.36 3.72 -6.84
N VAL A 115 -18.23 4.10 -8.12
CA VAL A 115 -17.07 4.90 -8.57
C VAL A 115 -16.99 6.26 -7.89
N VAL A 116 -18.14 6.87 -7.56
CA VAL A 116 -18.22 8.20 -6.94
C VAL A 116 -17.78 8.11 -5.48
N GLY A 117 -18.29 7.15 -4.72
CA GLY A 117 -17.93 6.87 -3.33
C GLY A 117 -16.45 6.58 -3.18
N ARG A 118 -15.90 5.66 -4.00
CA ARG A 118 -14.47 5.34 -3.97
C ARG A 118 -13.59 6.57 -4.26
N ARG A 119 -13.91 7.35 -5.31
CA ARG A 119 -13.13 8.56 -5.64
C ARG A 119 -13.28 9.66 -4.60
N ARG A 120 -14.45 9.80 -3.96
CA ARG A 120 -14.64 10.73 -2.84
C ARG A 120 -13.75 10.36 -1.67
N MET A 121 -13.74 9.10 -1.24
CA MET A 121 -12.87 8.62 -0.16
C MET A 121 -11.39 8.86 -0.48
N LEU A 122 -10.96 8.49 -1.68
CA LEU A 122 -9.56 8.63 -2.08
C LEU A 122 -9.10 10.07 -2.18
N ARG A 123 -9.95 10.97 -2.71
CA ARG A 123 -9.66 12.41 -2.74
C ARG A 123 -9.62 13.01 -1.34
N HIS A 124 -10.53 12.60 -0.45
CA HIS A 124 -10.58 13.12 0.92
C HIS A 124 -9.34 12.71 1.73
N ASN A 125 -8.92 11.45 1.63
CA ASN A 125 -7.89 10.89 2.50
C ASN A 125 -6.47 10.99 1.90
N TRP A 126 -6.33 10.94 0.57
CA TRP A 126 -5.03 10.92 -0.13
C TRP A 126 -4.89 11.96 -1.24
N GLY A 127 -5.90 12.78 -1.50
CA GLY A 127 -5.80 13.91 -2.43
C GLY A 127 -5.72 13.55 -3.92
N PHE A 128 -6.01 12.32 -4.33
CA PHE A 128 -5.95 11.90 -5.75
C PHE A 128 -7.25 11.29 -6.28
N GLU A 129 -7.41 11.30 -7.61
CA GLU A 129 -8.55 10.66 -8.28
C GLU A 129 -8.13 9.34 -8.95
N CYS A 130 -8.77 8.24 -8.57
CA CYS A 130 -8.42 6.91 -9.09
C CYS A 130 -8.93 6.68 -10.53
N ALA A 131 -7.99 6.35 -11.42
CA ALA A 131 -8.22 6.04 -12.82
C ALA A 131 -8.01 4.54 -13.17
N CYS A 132 -8.01 3.65 -12.18
CA CYS A 132 -7.82 2.20 -12.43
C CYS A 132 -8.93 1.60 -13.31
N PRO A 133 -8.73 0.40 -13.91
CA PRO A 133 -9.72 -0.22 -14.80
C PRO A 133 -11.12 -0.36 -14.20
N ARG A 134 -11.24 -0.66 -12.90
CA ARG A 134 -12.53 -0.74 -12.19
C ARG A 134 -13.24 0.62 -12.11
N CYS A 135 -12.49 1.71 -11.94
CA CYS A 135 -13.06 3.06 -11.95
C CYS A 135 -13.33 3.57 -13.36
N ALA A 136 -12.53 3.17 -14.35
CA ALA A 136 -12.77 3.50 -15.76
C ALA A 136 -14.05 2.83 -16.29
N ALA A 137 -14.26 1.54 -15.97
CA ALA A 137 -15.44 0.80 -16.40
C ALA A 137 -16.75 1.35 -15.80
N GLY A 138 -16.72 1.86 -14.57
CA GLY A 138 -17.88 2.46 -13.91
C GLY A 138 -18.24 3.88 -14.39
N ALA A 139 -17.40 4.51 -15.20
CA ALA A 139 -17.66 5.85 -15.75
C ALA A 139 -18.67 5.84 -16.93
N GLY A 140 -19.03 4.66 -17.45
CA GLY A 140 -19.98 4.51 -18.56
C GLY A 140 -21.47 4.46 -18.16
N GLY A 141 -21.80 4.73 -16.89
CA GLY A 141 -23.16 4.63 -16.35
C GLY A 141 -23.78 5.94 -15.86
N ALA A 142 -23.15 7.08 -16.10
CA ALA A 142 -23.68 8.37 -15.70
C ALA A 142 -23.35 9.46 -16.72
N GLU A 143 -24.30 9.72 -17.63
CA GLU A 143 -24.58 11.09 -18.05
C GLU A 143 -26.10 11.30 -17.97
N PRO A 144 -26.52 12.43 -17.39
CA PRO A 144 -26.76 13.55 -18.30
C PRO A 144 -26.01 14.80 -17.87
N ARG A 145 -25.57 15.54 -18.88
CA ARG A 145 -25.06 16.91 -18.79
C ARG A 145 -25.68 17.67 -19.96
N PRO A 146 -25.84 18.97 -19.75
CA PRO A 146 -27.09 19.64 -19.37
C PRO A 146 -28.27 19.42 -20.32
#